data_AF-V5QRI4-F1
#
_entry.id   AF-V5QRI4-F1
#
_cell.length_a   1.000
_cell.length_b   1.000
_cell.length_c   1.000
_cell.angle_alpha   90.00
_cell.angle_beta   90.00
_cell.angle_gamma   90.00
#
_symmetry.space_group_name_H-M   'P 1'
#
loop_
_entity.id
_entity.type
_entity.pdbx_description
1 polymer ?
#
loop_
_entity_poly.entity_id
_entity_poly.type
_entity_poly.pdbx_seq_one_letter_code
_entity_poly.pdbx_strand_id
1 'polypeptide(L)' 'MNMMQEENRKGPWTEQEDIILVNFVHLFGDRRWDFIAKVSGLKVEGER' A
#
# COMPACT_ATOMS: atom_id res chain seq x y z
N MET A 1 -24.85 -8.80 6.77
CA MET A 1 -23.60 -8.07 7.06
C MET A 1 -23.02 -7.61 5.74
N ASN A 2 -22.98 -6.31 5.48
CA ASN A 2 -22.37 -5.80 4.26
C ASN A 2 -20.87 -6.02 4.36
N MET A 3 -20.37 -7.01 3.62
CA MET A 3 -18.97 -7.11 3.25
C MET A 3 -18.62 -5.74 2.67
N MET A 4 -17.80 -4.96 3.38
CA MET A 4 -17.15 -3.81 2.82
C MET A 4 -16.34 -4.37 1.66
N GLN A 5 -16.91 -4.27 0.45
CA GLN A 5 -16.16 -4.40 -0.79
C GLN A 5 -15.15 -3.27 -0.69
N GLU A 6 -13.99 -3.64 -0.21
CA GLU A 6 -12.88 -2.76 0.03
C GLU A 6 -12.30 -2.49 -1.36
N GLU A 7 -13.02 -1.64 -2.10
CA GLU A 7 -12.78 -1.31 -3.50
C GLU A 7 -11.29 -1.08 -3.68
N ASN A 8 -10.66 -2.00 -4.41
CA ASN A 8 -9.28 -1.88 -4.84
C ASN A 8 -9.22 -0.58 -5.65
N ARG A 9 -8.72 0.51 -5.06
CA ARG A 9 -8.68 1.81 -5.72
C ARG A 9 -7.76 1.68 -6.92
N LYS A 10 -8.35 1.79 -8.10
CA LYS A 10 -7.62 1.83 -9.36
C LYS A 10 -7.23 3.27 -9.61
N GLY A 11 -5.94 3.59 -9.53
CA GLY A 11 -5.44 4.94 -9.76
C GLY A 11 -3.96 5.08 -9.43
N PRO A 12 -3.32 6.19 -9.86
CA PRO A 12 -1.95 6.50 -9.49
C PRO A 12 -1.82 6.64 -7.97
N TRP A 13 -0.64 6.33 -7.45
CA TRP A 13 -0.28 6.54 -6.05
C TRP A 13 -0.63 7.96 -5.61
N THR A 14 -1.36 8.08 -4.52
CA THR A 14 -1.57 9.37 -3.87
C THR A 14 -0.36 9.71 -3.00
N GLU A 15 -0.11 11.01 -2.79
CA GLU A 15 0.96 11.48 -1.91
C GLU A 15 0.85 10.88 -0.49
N GLN A 16 -0.37 10.65 -0.01
CA GLN A 16 -0.62 10.02 1.29
C GLN A 16 -0.14 8.57 1.32
N GLU A 17 -0.39 7.81 0.25
CA GLU A 17 0.06 6.43 0.10
C GLU A 17 1.59 6.38 -0.03
N ASP A 18 2.20 7.31 -0.76
CA ASP A 18 3.66 7.44 -0.84
C ASP A 18 4.28 7.74 0.53
N ILE A 19 3.69 8.64 1.32
CA ILE A 19 4.16 8.93 2.69
C ILE A 19 4.08 7.68 3.56
N ILE A 20 2.98 6.93 3.47
CA ILE A 20 2.83 5.65 4.19
C ILE A 20 3.94 4.69 3.74
N LEU A 21 4.12 4.51 2.44
CA LEU A 21 5.14 3.62 1.89
C LEU A 21 6.55 3.99 2.39
N VAL A 22 6.92 5.27 2.32
CA VAL A 22 8.21 5.78 2.79
C VAL A 22 8.39 5.51 4.28
N ASN A 23 7.36 5.70 5.12
CA ASN A 23 7.43 5.40 6.54
C ASN A 23 7.66 3.90 6.80
N PHE A 24 6.96 3.03 6.07
CA PHE A 24 7.15 1.58 6.19
C PHE A 24 8.55 1.15 5.73
N VAL A 25 9.08 1.73 4.66
CA VAL A 25 10.45 1.48 4.19
C VAL A 25 11.47 1.93 5.23
N HIS A 26 11.30 3.10 5.84
CA HIS A 26 12.17 3.58 6.91
C HIS A 26 12.12 2.67 8.15
N LEU A 27 10.95 2.12 8.49
CA LEU A 27 10.77 1.28 9.67
C LEU A 27 11.28 -0.15 9.48
N PHE A 28 11.03 -0.76 8.32
CA PHE A 28 11.30 -2.19 8.07
C PHE A 28 12.51 -2.45 7.15
N GLY A 29 13.01 -1.40 6.49
CA GLY A 29 14.04 -1.46 5.46
C GLY A 29 13.49 -1.74 4.07
N ASP A 30 14.22 -1.30 3.05
CA ASP A 30 13.91 -1.43 1.62
C ASP A 30 13.99 -2.86 1.07
N ARG A 31 14.42 -3.85 1.88
CA ARG A 31 14.54 -5.25 1.44
C ARG A 31 13.29 -6.09 1.69
N ARG A 32 12.25 -5.53 2.32
CA ARG A 32 11.07 -6.26 2.77
C ARG A 32 9.78 -5.76 2.13
N TRP A 33 9.81 -5.47 0.83
CA TRP A 33 8.64 -4.99 0.09
C TRP A 33 7.43 -5.93 0.20
N ASP A 34 7.63 -7.25 0.17
CA ASP A 34 6.54 -8.22 0.33
C ASP A 34 5.83 -8.08 1.69
N PHE A 35 6.62 -7.86 2.75
CA PHE A 35 6.09 -7.63 4.09
C PHE A 35 5.39 -6.27 4.14
N ILE A 36 6.04 -5.21 3.65
CA ILE A 36 5.50 -3.85 3.61
C ILE A 36 4.17 -3.82 2.86
N ALA A 37 4.05 -4.46 1.69
CA ALA A 37 2.80 -4.55 0.94
C ALA A 37 1.68 -5.24 1.74
N LYS A 38 2.02 -6.30 2.50
CA LYS A 38 1.06 -7.03 3.33
C LYS A 38 0.58 -6.22 4.54
N VAL A 39 1.47 -5.44 5.18
CA VAL A 39 1.17 -4.75 6.44
C VAL A 39 0.77 -3.28 6.27
N SER A 40 1.11 -2.65 5.15
CA SER A 40 0.80 -1.24 4.88
C SER A 40 -0.68 -1.00 4.57
N GLY A 41 -1.41 -2.04 4.16
CA GLY A 41 -2.82 -1.92 3.75
C GLY A 41 -3.00 -1.13 2.45
N LEU A 42 -1.92 -0.88 1.71
CA LEU A 42 -1.95 -0.12 0.46
C LEU A 42 -2.55 -0.99 -0.64
N LYS A 43 -3.61 -0.50 -1.28
CA LYS A 43 -4.38 -1.20 -2.32
C LYS A 43 -4.07 -0.61 -3.69
N VAL A 44 -2.81 -0.70 -4.09
CA VAL A 44 -2.33 -0.09 -5.34
C VAL A 44 -2.11 -1.20 -6.35
N GLU A 45 -2.97 -1.24 -7.36
CA GLU A 45 -2.78 -2.10 -8.54
C GLU A 45 -1.68 -1.44 -9.37
N GLY A 46 -0.44 -1.88 -9.18
CA GLY A 46 0.71 -1.32 -9.90
C GLY A 46 0.45 -1.34 -11.41
N GLU A 47 0.53 -0.17 -12.04
CA GLU A 47 0.42 -0.02 -13.49
C GLU A 47 1.53 -0.90 -14.11
N ARG A 48 1.12 -1.96 -14.79
CA ARG A 48 2.03 -2.90 -15.44
C ARG A 48 2.55 -2.33 -16.76
#